data_AF-D7DAL5-F1
#
_entry.id   AF-D7DAL5-F1
#
_cell.length_a   1.000
_cell.length_b   1.000
_cell.length_c   1.000
_cell.angle_alpha   90.00
_cell.angle_beta   90.00
_cell.angle_gamma   90.00
#
_symmetry.space_group_name_H-M   'P 1'
#
loop_
_entity.id
_entity.type
_entity.pdbx_description
1 polymer ?
#
loop_
_entity_poly.entity_id
_entity_poly.type
_entity_poly.pdbx_seq_one_letter_code
_entity_poly.pdbx_strand_id
1 'polypeptide(L)' 'MSGEEKVREYKISDLDKIWMEYDRQNDILYINFGYDIEDADEEFLSGDGDIVVRIKNRRVVSLMIMNFSDKANIIVY' A
#
# COMPACT_ATOMS: atom_id res chain seq x y z
N MET A 1 9.82 -31.88 5.66
CA MET A 1 9.55 -30.88 6.71
C MET A 1 8.87 -29.71 6.04
N SER A 2 7.55 -29.62 6.16
CA SER A 2 6.77 -28.49 5.66
C SER A 2 7.11 -27.28 6.51
N GLY A 3 7.89 -26.34 5.98
CA GLY A 3 8.07 -25.05 6.62
C GLY A 3 6.71 -24.35 6.60
N GLU A 4 6.07 -24.22 7.76
CA GLU A 4 5.00 -23.24 7.91
C GLU A 4 5.60 -21.89 7.52
N GLU A 5 5.07 -21.27 6.46
CA GLU A 5 5.36 -19.86 6.20
C GLU A 5 4.96 -19.09 7.45
N LYS A 6 5.97 -18.62 8.20
CA LYS A 6 5.72 -17.75 9.34
C LYS A 6 4.94 -16.55 8.84
N VAL A 7 3.69 -16.43 9.27
CA VAL A 7 2.88 -15.23 9.07
C VAL A 7 3.71 -14.03 9.53
N ARG A 8 4.00 -13.12 8.59
CA ARG A 8 4.75 -11.89 8.88
C ARG A 8 3.75 -10.79 9.21
N GLU A 9 3.90 -10.22 10.40
CA GLU A 9 3.14 -9.04 10.80
C GLU A 9 3.98 -7.78 10.56
N TYR A 10 3.31 -6.76 10.03
CA TYR A 10 3.86 -5.41 9.82
C TYR A 10 2.97 -4.40 10.55
N LYS A 11 3.57 -3.31 11.02
CA LYS A 11 2.87 -2.26 11.78
C LYS A 11 2.85 -0.94 11.01
N ILE A 12 1.85 -0.11 11.27
CA ILE A 12 1.87 1.31 10.93
C ILE A 12 2.43 2.06 12.15
N SER A 13 3.40 2.94 11.95
CA SER A 13 4.12 3.58 13.07
C SER A 13 3.36 4.71 13.75
N ASP A 14 2.60 5.49 12.98
CA ASP A 14 1.90 6.68 13.46
C ASP A 14 0.55 6.77 12.76
N LEU A 15 -0.53 6.57 13.52
CA LEU A 15 -1.90 6.60 12.99
C LEU A 15 -2.43 8.02 12.78
N ASP A 16 -1.78 9.04 13.36
CA ASP A 16 -2.13 10.45 13.14
C ASP A 16 -1.51 11.00 11.85
N LYS A 17 -0.74 10.18 11.12
CA LYS A 17 0.00 10.56 9.91
C LYS A 17 -0.36 9.68 8.72
N ILE A 18 -1.65 9.48 8.52
CA ILE A 18 -2.20 8.79 7.36
C ILE A 18 -2.73 9.85 6.39
N TRP A 19 -2.26 9.81 5.15
CA TRP A 19 -2.76 10.68 4.10
C TRP A 19 -2.85 9.93 2.78
N MET A 20 -3.62 10.49 1.85
CA MET A 20 -3.90 9.85 0.57
C MET A 20 -3.74 10.83 -0.58
N GLU A 21 -3.29 10.29 -1.71
CA GLU A 21 -3.18 11.00 -2.96
C GLU A 21 -3.76 10.12 -4.05
N TYR A 22 -4.70 10.67 -4.83
CA TYR A 22 -5.27 9.96 -5.96
C TYR A 22 -4.70 10.52 -7.26
N ASP A 23 -3.83 9.73 -7.90
CA ASP A 23 -3.33 9.99 -9.23
C ASP A 23 -4.40 9.57 -10.25
N ARG A 24 -5.20 10.55 -10.66
CA ARG A 24 -6.26 10.37 -11.65
C ARG A 24 -5.74 9.99 -13.03
N GLN A 25 -4.52 10.38 -13.37
CA GLN A 25 -3.97 10.14 -14.71
C GLN A 25 -3.67 8.65 -14.90
N ASN A 26 -3.17 7.99 -13.85
CA ASN A 26 -2.81 6.57 -13.89
C ASN A 26 -3.84 5.66 -13.20
N ASP A 27 -4.90 6.22 -12.63
CA ASP A 27 -5.91 5.54 -11.81
C ASP A 27 -5.30 4.78 -10.62
N ILE A 28 -4.47 5.48 -9.84
CA ILE A 28 -3.77 4.92 -8.69
C ILE A 28 -4.10 5.72 -7.43
N LEU A 29 -4.62 5.04 -6.40
CA LEU A 29 -4.73 5.59 -5.06
C LEU A 29 -3.50 5.22 -4.23
N TYR A 30 -2.79 6.22 -3.74
CA TYR A 30 -1.73 6.07 -2.76
C TYR A 30 -2.30 6.34 -1.36
N ILE A 31 -1.97 5.47 -0.41
CA ILE A 31 -2.18 5.71 1.03
C ILE A 31 -0.81 5.66 1.68
N ASN A 32 -0.37 6.77 2.26
CA ASN A 32 0.96 6.90 2.87
C ASN A 32 0.84 6.93 4.40
N PHE A 33 1.84 6.34 5.06
CA PHE A 33 1.94 6.26 6.52
C PHE A 33 3.21 6.97 7.00
N GLY A 34 3.10 8.27 7.28
CA GLY A 34 4.22 9.15 7.63
C GLY A 34 4.03 10.57 7.13
N TYR A 35 5.04 11.42 7.33
CA TYR A 35 5.00 12.83 6.90
C TYR A 35 5.30 13.01 5.41
N ASP A 36 6.18 12.18 4.85
CA ASP A 36 6.65 12.27 3.47
C ASP A 36 6.55 10.90 2.78
N ILE A 37 6.68 10.89 1.45
CA ILE A 37 6.84 9.65 0.69
C ILE A 37 8.20 9.05 1.04
N GLU A 38 8.18 7.84 1.56
CA GLU A 38 9.39 7.10 1.88
C GLU A 38 9.76 6.10 0.80
N ASP A 39 11.07 5.88 0.61
CA ASP A 39 11.59 4.70 -0.06
C ASP A 39 11.16 3.43 0.69
N ALA A 40 11.08 2.31 -0.03
CA ALA A 40 10.75 1.00 0.54
C ALA A 40 11.95 0.07 0.44
N ASP A 41 12.16 -0.76 1.45
CA ASP A 41 13.16 -1.84 1.43
C ASP A 41 12.58 -3.08 0.73
N GLU A 42 11.28 -3.32 0.89
CA GLU A 42 10.53 -4.45 0.36
C GLU A 42 9.17 -3.99 -0.18
N GLU A 43 8.70 -4.62 -1.25
CA GLU A 43 7.36 -4.43 -1.81
C GLU A 43 6.66 -5.77 -1.95
N PHE A 44 5.40 -5.83 -1.52
CA PHE A 44 4.56 -7.02 -1.62
C PHE A 44 3.37 -6.74 -2.51
N LEU A 45 3.22 -7.53 -3.57
CA LEU A 45 2.03 -7.53 -4.39
C LEU A 45 0.98 -8.44 -3.75
N SER A 46 -0.23 -7.93 -3.55
CA SER A 46 -1.38 -8.72 -3.09
C SER A 46 -1.67 -9.86 -4.06
N GLY A 47 -2.32 -10.94 -3.59
CA GLY A 47 -2.65 -12.10 -4.42
C GLY A 47 -3.47 -11.77 -5.68
N ASP A 48 -4.31 -10.74 -5.61
CA ASP A 48 -5.12 -10.27 -6.74
C ASP A 48 -4.35 -9.36 -7.72
N GLY A 49 -3.11 -8.99 -7.40
CA GLY A 49 -2.23 -8.24 -8.30
C GLY A 49 -2.45 -6.73 -8.33
N ASP A 50 -3.38 -6.19 -7.54
CA ASP A 50 -3.78 -4.78 -7.69
C ASP A 50 -3.35 -3.86 -6.54
N ILE A 51 -2.85 -4.43 -5.44
CA ILE A 51 -2.40 -3.66 -4.28
C ILE A 51 -0.92 -3.97 -4.04
N VAL A 52 -0.09 -2.93 -4.04
CA VAL A 52 1.31 -3.00 -3.60
C VAL A 52 1.40 -2.47 -2.18
N VAL A 53 1.93 -3.29 -1.28
CA VAL A 53 2.25 -2.91 0.10
C VAL A 53 3.74 -2.62 0.19
N ARG A 54 4.10 -1.38 0.51
CA ARG A 54 5.49 -0.92 0.61
C ARG A 54 5.93 -0.98 2.08
N ILE A 55 7.05 -1.66 2.32
CA ILE A 55 7.60 -1.93 3.66
C ILE A 55 8.99 -1.31 3.77
N LYS A 56 9.27 -0.68 4.91
CA LYS A 56 10.61 -0.23 5.30
C LYS A 56 10.81 -0.49 6.77
N ASN A 57 11.99 -0.97 7.20
CA ASN A 57 12.27 -1.24 8.61
C ASN A 57 11.16 -2.03 9.34
N ARG A 58 10.57 -3.04 8.68
CA ARG A 58 9.47 -3.89 9.19
C ARG A 58 8.15 -3.16 9.53
N ARG A 59 7.92 -1.99 8.96
CA ARG A 59 6.64 -1.27 9.03
C ARG A 59 6.09 -1.01 7.65
N VAL A 60 4.77 -0.87 7.56
CA VAL A 60 4.08 -0.42 6.36
C VAL A 60 4.32 1.08 6.20
N VAL A 61 4.83 1.50 5.05
CA VAL A 61 5.08 2.92 4.73
C VAL A 61 4.12 3.47 3.69
N SER A 62 3.59 2.62 2.81
CA SER A 62 2.49 3.00 1.92
C SER A 62 1.75 1.80 1.33
N LEU A 63 0.56 2.06 0.82
CA LEU A 63 -0.20 1.22 -0.09
C LEU A 63 -0.32 1.95 -1.43
N MET A 64 -0.15 1.22 -2.53
CA MET A 64 -0.50 1.66 -3.87
C MET A 64 -1.63 0.76 -4.37
N ILE A 65 -2.76 1.34 -4.72
CA ILE A 65 -3.95 0.62 -5.20
C ILE A 65 -4.17 1.00 -6.67
N MET A 66 -3.89 0.07 -7.56
CA MET A 66 -4.05 0.22 -9.02
C MET A 66 -5.50 -0.05 -9.42
N ASN A 67 -5.92 0.56 -10.54
CA ASN A 67 -7.30 0.47 -11.05
C ASN A 67 -8.32 0.84 -9.96
N PHE A 68 -8.01 1.89 -9.19
CA PHE A 68 -8.77 2.23 -7.98
C PHE A 68 -10.22 2.56 -8.32
N SER A 69 -10.45 3.26 -9.44
CA SER A 69 -11.79 3.70 -9.83
C SER A 69 -12.77 2.54 -10.02
N ASP A 70 -12.34 1.50 -10.73
CA ASP A 70 -13.11 0.28 -10.97
C ASP A 70 -13.41 -0.44 -9.65
N LYS A 71 -12.41 -0.54 -8.75
CA LYS A 71 -12.56 -1.21 -7.45
C LYS A 71 -13.50 -0.49 -6.50
N ALA A 72 -13.44 0.84 -6.50
CA ALA A 72 -14.29 1.69 -5.68
C ALA A 72 -15.65 1.96 -6.33
N ASN A 73 -15.86 1.49 -7.57
CA ASN A 73 -17.05 1.76 -8.38
C ASN A 73 -17.35 3.27 -8.47
N ILE A 74 -16.31 4.07 -8.72
CA ILE A 74 -16.40 5.52 -8.90
C ILE A 74 -16.16 5.90 -10.35
N ILE A 75 -16.90 6.89 -10.84
CA ILE A 75 -16.67 7.45 -12.17
C ILE A 75 -15.71 8.63 -12.01
N VAL A 76 -14.59 8.56 -12.72
CA VAL A 76 -13.59 9.63 -12.77
C VAL A 76 -13.79 10.38 -14.08
N TYR A 77 -14.11 11.66 -13.97
CA TYR A 77 -14.31 12.57 -15.11
C TYR A 77 -13.04 13.36 -15.41
#